data_AF-T0HTH0-F1
#
_entry.id   AF-T0HTH0-F1
#
_cell.length_a   1.000
_cell.length_b   1.000
_cell.length_c   1.000
_cell.angle_alpha   90.00
_cell.angle_beta   90.00
_cell.angle_gamma   90.00
#
_symmetry.space_group_name_H-M   'P 1'
#
loop_
_entity.id
_entity.type
_entity.pdbx_description
1 polymer ?
#
loop_
_entity_poly.entity_id
_entity_poly.type
_entity_poly.pdbx_seq_one_letter_code
_entity_poly.pdbx_strand_id
1 'polypeptide(L)' 'MTVSNEAILAVIAEESGLDAAALRPDATFEQLDIGSLDVASTLFAIEDKFGVEIDPDQLNPASTISDFVDLVRQLLPS' A
#
# COMPACT_ATOMS: atom_id res chain seq x y z
N MET A 1 -5.60 -7.13 16.89
CA MET A 1 -5.22 -5.73 16.63
C MET A 1 -5.90 -5.35 15.34
N THR A 2 -6.82 -4.39 15.33
CA THR A 2 -7.48 -3.96 14.09
C THR A 2 -6.50 -3.12 13.28
N VAL A 3 -6.15 -3.56 12.08
CA VAL A 3 -5.36 -2.76 11.17
C VAL A 3 -6.25 -1.68 10.56
N SER A 4 -5.90 -0.41 10.77
CA SER A 4 -6.60 0.74 10.20
C SER A 4 -6.02 1.09 8.83
N ASN A 5 -6.85 1.61 7.92
CA ASN A 5 -6.40 2.13 6.62
C ASN A 5 -5.26 3.15 6.78
N GLU A 6 -5.31 3.98 7.83
CA GLU A 6 -4.27 4.96 8.16
C GLU A 6 -2.89 4.31 8.41
N ALA A 7 -2.85 3.10 8.99
CA ALA A 7 -1.61 2.40 9.24
C ALA A 7 -0.97 1.89 7.94
N ILE A 8 -1.79 1.42 7.00
CA ILE A 8 -1.34 0.98 5.67
C ILE A 8 -0.85 2.20 4.87
N LEU A 9 -1.65 3.28 4.86
CA LEU A 9 -1.27 4.54 4.22
C LEU A 9 0.02 5.13 4.79
N ALA A 10 0.23 5.04 6.11
CA ALA A 10 1.47 5.51 6.74
C ALA A 10 2.70 4.74 6.25
N VAL A 11 2.59 3.42 6.02
CA VAL A 11 3.70 2.63 5.46
C VAL A 11 3.96 3.04 4.02
N ILE A 12 2.91 3.14 3.19
CA ILE A 12 3.05 3.59 1.80
C ILE A 12 3.70 4.98 1.76
N ALA A 13 3.28 5.90 2.62
CA ALA A 13 3.79 7.26 2.74
C ALA A 13 5.29 7.28 3.12
N GLU A 14 5.66 6.51 4.13
CA GLU A 14 7.05 6.41 4.59
C GLU A 14 7.98 5.85 3.51
N GLU A 15 7.54 4.81 2.81
CA GLU A 15 8.33 4.15 1.76
C GLU A 15 8.40 4.98 0.47
N SER A 16 7.29 5.62 0.06
CA SER A 16 7.26 6.51 -1.11
C SER A 16 7.84 7.91 -0.85
N GLY A 17 8.13 8.24 0.41
CA GLY A 17 8.56 9.59 0.81
C GLY A 17 7.47 10.66 0.62
N LEU A 18 6.22 10.25 0.47
CA LEU A 18 5.05 11.13 0.36
C LEU A 18 4.35 11.28 1.70
N ASP A 19 3.58 12.34 1.87
CA ASP A 19 2.74 12.49 3.05
C ASP A 19 1.50 11.59 2.93
N ALA A 20 1.07 10.94 4.01
CA ALA A 20 -0.16 10.13 4.01
C ALA A 20 -1.39 10.98 3.67
N ALA A 21 -1.35 12.29 3.95
CA ALA A 21 -2.39 13.23 3.52
C ALA A 21 -2.33 13.59 2.02
N ALA A 22 -1.16 13.42 1.39
CA ALA A 22 -0.95 13.63 -0.04
C ALA A 22 -1.28 12.37 -0.86
N LEU A 23 -1.22 11.18 -0.25
CA LEU A 23 -1.70 9.94 -0.85
C LEU A 23 -3.21 10.01 -1.06
N ARG A 24 -3.59 10.34 -2.30
CA ARG A 24 -5.00 10.34 -2.70
C ARG A 24 -5.45 8.90 -2.90
N PRO A 25 -6.53 8.46 -2.22
CA PRO A 25 -7.04 7.10 -2.38
C PRO A 25 -7.50 6.80 -3.81
N ASP A 26 -7.92 7.83 -4.55
CA ASP A 26 -8.32 7.76 -5.96
C ASP A 26 -7.14 7.79 -6.95
N ALA A 27 -5.92 8.10 -6.50
CA ALA A 27 -4.76 8.17 -7.37
C ALA A 27 -4.07 6.80 -7.48
N THR A 28 -3.42 6.56 -8.61
CA THR A 28 -2.56 5.39 -8.83
C THR A 28 -1.13 5.64 -8.35
N PHE A 29 -0.36 4.57 -8.18
CA PHE A 29 1.08 4.65 -7.87
C PHE A 29 1.82 5.52 -8.90
N GLU A 30 1.55 5.35 -10.19
CA GLU A 30 2.13 6.17 -11.25
C GLU A 30 1.75 7.66 -11.16
N GLN A 31 0.51 7.97 -10.80
CA GLN A 31 0.05 9.37 -10.65
C GLN A 31 0.70 10.08 -9.45
N LEU A 32 1.13 9.31 -8.46
CA LEU A 32 1.79 9.79 -7.25
C LEU A 32 3.32 9.80 -7.40
N ASP A 33 3.85 9.50 -8.59
CA ASP A 33 5.29 9.37 -8.83
C ASP A 33 5.94 8.26 -7.99
N ILE A 34 5.16 7.26 -7.57
CA ILE A 34 5.62 6.11 -6.81
C ILE A 34 6.19 5.09 -7.80
N GLY A 35 7.50 4.87 -7.72
CA GLY A 35 8.20 3.92 -8.59
C GLY A 35 7.90 2.48 -8.20
N SER A 36 8.20 1.55 -9.11
CA SER A 36 8.12 0.11 -8.82
C SER A 36 9.03 -0.32 -7.66
N LEU A 37 10.12 0.40 -7.40
CA LEU A 37 10.98 0.19 -6.23
C LEU A 37 10.29 0.57 -4.91
N ASP A 38 9.59 1.70 -4.88
CA ASP A 38 8.84 2.15 -3.71
C ASP A 38 7.67 1.19 -3.44
N VAL A 39 6.98 0.74 -4.49
CA VAL A 39 5.93 -0.29 -4.38
C VAL A 39 6.48 -1.59 -3.81
N ALA A 40 7.62 -2.08 -4.32
CA ALA A 40 8.23 -3.31 -3.84
C ALA A 40 8.66 -3.21 -2.36
N SER A 41 9.25 -2.08 -1.96
CA SER A 41 9.66 -1.83 -0.56
C SER A 41 8.44 -1.73 0.36
N THR A 42 7.39 -1.04 -0.10
CA THR A 42 6.08 -0.95 0.57
C THR A 42 5.45 -2.32 0.79
N LEU A 43 5.46 -3.19 -0.22
CA LEU A 43 4.94 -4.55 -0.08
C LEU A 43 5.70 -5.28 1.02
N PHE A 44 7.01 -5.30 0.92
CA PHE A 44 7.87 -6.00 1.89
C PHE A 44 7.64 -5.48 3.32
N ALA A 45 7.51 -4.16 3.49
CA ALA A 45 7.24 -3.53 4.77
C ALA A 45 5.85 -3.91 5.30
N ILE A 46 4.83 -3.99 4.45
CA ILE A 46 3.48 -4.41 4.85
C ILE A 46 3.48 -5.91 5.21
N GLU A 47 4.12 -6.75 4.41
CA GLU A 47 4.25 -8.18 4.67
C GLU A 47 4.91 -8.45 6.03
N ASP A 48 6.04 -7.79 6.32
CA ASP A 48 6.74 -7.91 7.61
C ASP A 48 5.93 -7.34 8.78
N LYS A 49 5.37 -6.15 8.61
CA LYS A 49 4.70 -5.41 9.69
C LYS A 49 3.36 -5.99 10.07
N PHE A 50 2.63 -6.55 9.10
CA PHE A 50 1.30 -7.10 9.31
C PHE A 50 1.23 -8.62 9.22
N GLY A 51 2.30 -9.29 8.77
CA GLY A 51 2.34 -10.75 8.64
C GLY A 51 1.43 -11.27 7.53
N VAL A 52 1.27 -10.50 6.45
CA VAL A 52 0.53 -10.90 5.24
C VAL A 52 1.50 -11.26 4.12
N GLU A 53 1.02 -11.94 3.10
CA GLU A 53 1.77 -12.22 1.88
C GLU A 53 1.02 -11.59 0.72
N ILE A 54 1.67 -10.67 0.00
CA ILE A 54 1.06 -9.91 -1.08
C ILE A 54 1.79 -10.26 -2.36
N ASP A 55 1.07 -10.89 -3.27
CA ASP A 55 1.64 -11.23 -4.56
C ASP A 55 1.66 -9.98 -5.46
N PRO A 56 2.84 -9.49 -5.90
CA PRO A 56 2.93 -8.31 -6.74
C PRO A 56 2.23 -8.49 -8.10
N ASP A 57 2.02 -9.73 -8.56
CA ASP A 57 1.20 -10.01 -9.76
C ASP A 57 -0.29 -9.71 -9.55
N GLN A 58 -0.77 -9.65 -8.29
CA GLN A 58 -2.14 -9.20 -7.97
C GLN A 58 -2.26 -7.67 -8.02
N LEU A 59 -1.15 -6.94 -7.93
CA LEU A 59 -1.13 -5.49 -8.04
C LEU A 59 -1.12 -5.07 -9.49
N ASN A 60 -2.29 -4.64 -9.95
CA ASN A 60 -2.38 -4.02 -11.25
C ASN A 60 -1.73 -2.62 -11.17
N PRO A 61 -0.85 -2.21 -12.11
CA PRO A 61 -0.36 -0.83 -12.17
C PRO A 61 -1.49 0.22 -12.30
N ALA A 62 -2.66 -0.20 -12.78
CA ALA A 62 -3.88 0.62 -12.81
C ALA A 62 -4.63 0.68 -11.47
N SER A 63 -4.24 -0.10 -10.47
CA SER A 63 -4.86 -0.08 -9.14
C SER A 63 -4.56 1.23 -8.42
N THR A 64 -5.58 1.74 -7.75
CA THR A 64 -5.48 2.94 -6.93
C THR A 64 -4.87 2.62 -5.57
N ILE A 65 -4.44 3.65 -4.83
CA ILE A 65 -4.04 3.48 -3.43
C ILE A 65 -5.19 2.85 -2.62
N SER A 66 -6.44 3.20 -2.90
CA SER A 66 -7.60 2.61 -2.23
C SER A 66 -7.72 1.11 -2.51
N ASP A 67 -7.54 0.67 -3.77
CA ASP A 67 -7.55 -0.75 -4.13
C ASP A 67 -6.45 -1.52 -3.39
N PHE A 68 -5.25 -0.95 -3.32
CA PHE A 68 -4.14 -1.60 -2.60
C PHE A 68 -4.43 -1.73 -1.10
N VAL A 69 -4.94 -0.66 -0.48
CA VAL A 69 -5.33 -0.71 0.95
C VAL A 69 -6.44 -1.73 1.18
N ASP A 70 -7.42 -1.84 0.28
CA ASP A 70 -8.50 -2.83 0.39
C ASP A 70 -7.97 -4.27 0.22
N LEU A 71 -7.06 -4.50 -0.74
CA LEU A 71 -6.39 -5.79 -0.95
C LEU A 71 -5.68 -6.24 0.32
N VAL A 72 -4.83 -5.37 0.89
CA VAL A 72 -4.11 -5.65 2.14
C VAL A 72 -5.10 -5.96 3.26
N ARG A 73 -6.19 -5.21 3.35
CA ARG A 73 -7.23 -5.42 4.36
C ARG A 73 -7.95 -6.75 4.23
N GLN A 74 -8.18 -7.24 3.01
CA GLN A 74 -8.77 -8.56 2.78
C GLN A 74 -7.83 -9.71 3.17
N LEU A 75 -6.52 -9.50 3.05
CA LEU A 75 -5.50 -10.48 3.43
C LEU A 75 -5.31 -10.56 4.95
N LEU A 76 -5.72 -9.52 5.69
CA LEU A 76 -5.58 -9.47 7.13
C LEU A 76 -6.66 -10.29 7.85
N PRO A 77 -6.29 -11.15 8.83
CA PRO A 77 -7.27 -11.87 9.62
C PRO A 77 -8.09 -10.89 10.48
N SER A 78 -9.42 -11.01 10.40
CA SER A 78 -10.40 -10.18 11.13
C SER A 78 -10.31 -10.36 12.65
#